data_AF-A0A932DEX9-F1
#
_entry.id   AF-A0A932DEX9-F1
#
_cell.length_a   1.000
_cell.length_b   1.000
_cell.length_c   1.000
_cell.angle_alpha   90.00
_cell.angle_beta   90.00
_cell.angle_gamma   90.00
#
_symmetry.space_group_name_H-M   'P 1'
#
loop_
_entity.id
_entity.type
_entity.pdbx_description
1 polymer ?
#
loop_
_entity_poly.entity_id
_entity_poly.type
_entity_poly.pdbx_seq_one_letter_code
_entity_poly.pdbx_strand_id
1 'polypeptide(L)'
;MEKNLKIFLANLRPRDTRELVQDHLTRLDLAAAEKRVTLHVDKRYAFNAIVGQDHIQQVVASVKRAFGAECSTTVKLDSARSLPEREKAVPHAIHYH
;
A
#
# COMPACT_ATOMS: atom_id res chain seq x y z
N MET A 1 5.81 -9.10 12.06
CA MET A 1 5.70 -8.16 10.92
C MET A 1 5.88 -8.85 9.56
N GLU A 2 6.94 -9.63 9.33
CA GLU A 2 7.17 -10.30 8.03
C GLU A 2 6.08 -11.26 7.55
N LYS A 3 5.36 -11.95 8.45
CA LYS A 3 4.32 -12.93 8.04
C LYS A 3 3.17 -12.30 7.25
N ASN A 4 2.64 -11.16 7.70
CA ASN A 4 1.50 -10.51 7.04
C ASN A 4 1.91 -9.93 5.69
N LEU A 5 3.13 -9.37 5.60
CA LEU A 5 3.69 -8.88 4.35
C LEU A 5 3.89 -10.01 3.33
N LYS A 6 4.46 -11.14 3.76
CA LYS A 6 4.63 -12.32 2.89
C LYS A 6 3.30 -12.87 2.38
N ILE A 7 2.27 -12.93 3.24
CA ILE A 7 0.93 -13.36 2.84
C ILE A 7 0.33 -12.40 1.82
N PHE A 8 0.46 -11.09 2.04
CA PHE A 8 -0.03 -10.07 1.11
C PHE A 8 0.68 -10.14 -0.24
N LEU A 9 2.02 -10.18 -0.26
CA LEU A 9 2.80 -10.28 -1.49
C LEU A 9 2.55 -11.58 -2.27
N ALA A 10 2.25 -12.68 -1.58
CA ALA A 10 1.89 -13.94 -2.23
C ALA A 10 0.54 -13.87 -2.97
N ASN A 11 -0.37 -13.01 -2.52
CA ASN A 11 -1.68 -12.80 -3.11
C ASN A 11 -1.69 -11.69 -4.19
N LEU A 12 -0.61 -10.92 -4.31
CA LEU A 12 -0.50 -9.82 -5.26
C LEU A 12 -0.26 -10.33 -6.69
N ARG A 13 -1.18 -9.96 -7.58
CA ARG A 13 -1.07 -10.13 -9.03
C ARG A 13 -1.55 -8.84 -9.69
N PRO A 14 -1.01 -8.40 -10.84
CA PRO A 14 0.06 -8.98 -11.68
C PRO A 14 1.48 -8.79 -11.11
N ARG A 15 2.48 -9.37 -11.78
CA ARG A 15 3.89 -9.37 -11.35
C ARG A 15 4.46 -7.96 -11.20
N ASP A 16 4.17 -7.05 -12.14
CA ASP A 16 4.62 -5.66 -12.10
C ASP A 16 4.16 -4.92 -10.83
N THR A 17 2.88 -5.08 -10.47
CA THR A 17 2.34 -4.52 -9.22
C THR A 17 3.05 -5.12 -8.01
N ARG A 18 3.39 -6.41 -8.06
CA ARG A 18 4.09 -7.10 -6.97
C ARG A 18 5.50 -6.58 -6.79
N GLU A 19 6.24 -6.40 -7.87
CA GLU A 19 7.60 -5.85 -7.81
C GLU A 19 7.56 -4.41 -7.29
N LEU A 20 6.67 -3.56 -7.82
CA LEU A 20 6.49 -2.18 -7.35
C LEU A 20 6.17 -2.10 -5.85
N VAL A 21 5.23 -2.92 -5.38
CA VAL A 21 4.84 -2.95 -3.97
C VAL A 21 5.95 -3.56 -3.10
N GLN A 22 6.63 -4.61 -3.56
CA GLN A 22 7.70 -5.25 -2.80
C GLN A 22 8.92 -4.33 -2.63
N ASP A 23 9.27 -3.54 -3.65
CA ASP A 23 10.40 -2.61 -3.60
C ASP A 23 10.14 -1.38 -2.72
N HIS A 24 8.88 -0.97 -2.60
CA HIS A 24 8.53 0.32 -1.98
C HIS A 24 7.70 0.24 -0.71
N LEU A 25 7.14 -0.93 -0.37
CA LEU A 25 6.39 -1.08 0.86
C LEU A 25 7.33 -1.29 2.05
N THR A 26 7.34 -0.33 2.98
CA THR A 26 8.16 -0.39 4.20
C THR A 26 7.49 -1.19 5.30
N ARG A 27 6.17 -1.04 5.44
CA ARG A 27 5.40 -1.59 6.54
C ARG A 27 3.97 -1.90 6.13
N LEU A 28 3.41 -2.95 6.73
CA LEU A 28 2.01 -3.30 6.64
C LEU A 28 1.43 -3.38 8.04
N ASP A 29 0.44 -2.55 8.33
CA ASP A 29 -0.31 -2.56 9.58
C ASP A 29 -1.70 -3.14 9.36
N LEU A 30 -2.03 -4.16 10.16
CA LEU A 30 -3.34 -4.79 10.16
C LEU A 30 -4.07 -4.40 11.45
N ALA A 31 -5.04 -3.51 11.36
CA ALA A 31 -5.97 -3.20 12.43
C ALA A 31 -7.15 -4.17 12.34
N ALA A 32 -7.00 -5.35 12.93
CA ALA A 32 -8.00 -6.43 12.88
C ALA A 32 -9.36 -5.99 13.46
N ALA A 33 -9.36 -5.17 14.52
CA ALA A 33 -10.57 -4.63 15.14
C ALA A 33 -11.37 -3.69 14.20
N GLU A 34 -10.67 -2.92 13.37
CA GLU A 34 -11.27 -1.97 12.43
C GLU A 34 -11.46 -2.55 11.02
N LYS A 35 -11.10 -3.84 10.83
CA LYS A 35 -11.00 -4.47 9.50
C LYS A 35 -10.24 -3.57 8.51
N ARG A 36 -9.10 -3.01 8.91
CA ARG A 36 -8.32 -2.07 8.09
C ARG A 36 -6.89 -2.54 7.90
N VAL A 37 -6.42 -2.51 6.65
CA VAL A 37 -5.03 -2.76 6.27
C VAL A 37 -4.40 -1.47 5.78
N THR A 38 -3.30 -1.07 6.41
CA THR A 38 -2.52 0.11 6.03
C THR A 38 -1.20 -0.31 5.41
N LEU A 39 -0.96 0.15 4.19
CA LEU A 39 0.23 -0.09 3.39
C LEU A 39 1.09 1.18 3.42
N HIS A 40 2.27 1.10 4.03
CA HIS A 40 3.22 2.20 4.14
C HIS A 40 4.23 2.14 3.00
N VAL A 41 4.39 3.22 2.24
CA VAL A 41 5.22 3.29 1.03
C VAL A 41 6.35 4.29 1.22
N ASP A 42 7.60 3.96 0.90
CA ASP A 42 8.77 4.82 1.19
C ASP A 42 8.94 6.02 0.26
N LYS A 43 8.34 5.97 -0.94
CA LYS A 43 8.53 7.00 -1.98
C LYS A 43 7.24 7.49 -2.57
N ARG A 44 7.20 8.79 -2.88
CA ARG A 44 6.03 9.45 -3.44
C ARG A 44 5.69 8.97 -4.85
N TYR A 45 6.68 8.73 -5.70
CA TYR A 45 6.41 8.19 -7.04
C TYR A 45 5.79 6.79 -6.95
N ALA A 46 6.26 5.97 -6.01
CA ALA A 46 5.77 4.61 -5.82
C ALA A 46 4.35 4.64 -5.26
N PHE A 47 4.07 5.56 -4.32
CA PHE A 47 2.71 5.85 -3.87
C PHE A 47 1.81 6.23 -5.05
N ASN A 48 2.22 7.18 -5.88
CA ASN A 48 1.43 7.60 -7.05
C ASN A 48 1.24 6.47 -8.05
N ALA A 49 2.26 5.63 -8.27
CA ALA A 49 2.18 4.50 -9.17
C ALA A 49 1.23 3.41 -8.63
N ILE A 50 1.31 3.09 -7.34
CA ILE A 50 0.42 2.16 -6.65
C ILE A 50 -1.02 2.67 -6.64
N VAL A 51 -1.22 3.96 -6.40
CA VAL A 51 -2.52 4.63 -6.35
C VAL A 51 -3.10 4.89 -7.76
N GLY A 52 -2.29 4.71 -8.81
CA GLY A 52 -2.74 4.70 -10.18
C GLY A 52 -3.86 3.68 -10.42
N GLN A 53 -4.80 4.01 -11.31
CA GLN A 53 -6.05 3.24 -11.51
C GLN A 53 -5.82 1.74 -11.79
N ASP A 54 -4.71 1.38 -12.45
CA ASP A 54 -4.39 0.00 -12.81
C ASP A 54 -3.91 -0.84 -11.62
N HIS A 55 -3.04 -0.27 -10.78
CA HIS A 55 -2.40 -0.98 -9.68
C HIS A 55 -3.24 -0.97 -8.40
N ILE A 56 -3.98 0.10 -8.13
CA ILE A 56 -4.71 0.25 -6.86
C ILE A 56 -5.82 -0.80 -6.72
N GLN A 57 -6.52 -1.10 -7.81
CA GLN A 57 -7.56 -2.14 -7.81
C GLN A 57 -6.99 -3.51 -7.49
N GLN A 58 -5.81 -3.81 -8.03
CA GLN A 58 -5.10 -5.07 -7.79
C GLN A 58 -4.62 -5.16 -6.34
N VAL A 59 -4.09 -4.07 -5.80
CA VAL A 59 -3.67 -3.98 -4.39
C VAL A 59 -4.85 -4.20 -3.46
N VAL A 60 -5.98 -3.51 -3.67
CA VAL A 60 -7.19 -3.66 -2.87
C VAL A 60 -7.75 -5.08 -2.97
N ALA A 61 -7.84 -5.65 -4.17
CA ALA A 61 -8.30 -7.01 -4.36
C ALA A 61 -7.40 -8.03 -3.65
N SER A 62 -6.09 -7.80 -3.65
CA SER A 62 -5.12 -8.67 -2.99
C SER A 62 -5.20 -8.56 -1.47
N VAL A 63 -5.42 -7.36 -0.92
CA VAL A 63 -5.71 -7.17 0.51
C VAL A 63 -6.96 -7.94 0.92
N LYS A 64 -8.05 -7.81 0.15
CA LYS A 64 -9.31 -8.52 0.42
C LYS A 64 -9.14 -10.04 0.37
N ARG A 65 -8.33 -10.57 -0.54
CA ARG A 65 -7.99 -12.01 -0.59
C ARG A 65 -7.14 -12.46 0.59
N ALA A 66 -6.17 -11.64 0.99
CA ALA A 66 -5.24 -11.99 2.06
C ALA A 66 -5.85 -11.89 3.47
N PHE A 67 -6.74 -10.92 3.70
CA PHE A 67 -7.20 -10.56 5.05
C PHE A 67 -8.74 -10.57 5.21
N GLY A 68 -9.50 -10.81 4.14
CA GLY A 68 -10.96 -10.90 4.14
C GLY A 68 -11.63 -9.78 3.35
N ALA A 69 -12.77 -10.10 2.73
CA ALA A 69 -13.48 -9.21 1.80
C ALA A 69 -13.99 -7.90 2.45
N GLU A 70 -14.22 -7.92 3.76
CA GLU A 70 -14.66 -6.78 4.56
C GLU A 70 -13.52 -5.83 4.94
N CYS A 71 -12.27 -6.15 4.58
CA CYS A 71 -11.14 -5.31 4.92
C CYS A 71 -11.06 -4.06 4.02
N SER A 72 -10.99 -2.90 4.66
CA SER A 72 -10.65 -1.63 4.02
C SER A 72 -9.13 -1.54 3.79
N THR A 73 -8.72 -1.03 2.63
CA THR A 73 -7.29 -0.83 2.31
C THR A 73 -6.96 0.65 2.39
N THR A 74 -5.86 1.00 3.03
CA THR A 74 -5.33 2.36 3.11
C THR A 74 -3.88 2.32 2.65
N VAL A 75 -3.51 3.17 1.69
CA VAL A 75 -2.12 3.35 1.29
C VAL A 75 -1.66 4.69 1.88
N LYS A 76 -0.51 4.70 2.56
CA LYS A 76 0.08 5.91 3.15
C LYS A 76 1.52 6.06 2.70
N LEU A 77 1.91 7.30 2.44
CA LEU A 77 3.31 7.64 2.25
C LEU A 77 4.01 7.63 3.62
N ASP A 78 5.00 6.78 3.77
CA ASP A 78 5.83 6.69 4.97
C ASP A 78 6.75 7.93 5.01
N SER A 79 6.24 8.98 5.64
CA SER A 79 6.89 10.30 5.69
C SER A 79 7.98 10.38 6.76
N ALA A 80 8.40 9.24 7.31
CA ALA A 80 9.41 9.17 8.38
C ALA A 80 10.83 9.50 7.89
N ARG A 81 11.05 9.54 6.56
CA ARG A 81 12.26 10.13 5.97
C ARG A 81 12.03 11.62 5.75
N SER A 82 13.00 12.45 6.14
CA SER A 82 13.09 13.84 5.69
C SER A 82 13.08 13.85 4.16
N LEU A 83 11.91 14.07 3.58
CA LEU A 83 11.74 14.19 2.15
C LEU A 83 12.51 15.44 1.69
N PRO A 84 13.38 15.35 0.66
CA PRO A 84 14.01 16.53 0.08
C PRO A 84 12.92 17.51 -0.36
N GLU A 85 13.16 18.83 -0.24
CA GLU A 85 12.12 19.88 -0.31
C GLU A 85 11.19 19.80 -1.52
N ARG A 86 11.64 19.22 -2.63
CA ARG A 86 10.85 18.97 -3.85
C ARG A 86 9.62 18.08 -3.65
N GLU A 87 9.61 17.19 -2.66
CA GLU A 87 8.51 16.23 -2.45
C GLU A 87 7.38 16.75 -1.54
N LYS A 88 7.50 17.95 -0.95
CA LYS A 88 6.46 18.56 -0.08
C LYS A 88 5.23 19.10 -0.84
N ALA A 89 5.29 19.22 -2.16
CA ALA A 89 4.37 20.07 -2.93
C ALA A 89 3.05 19.41 -3.40
N VAL A 90 2.76 18.15 -3.05
CA VAL A 90 1.65 17.42 -3.67
C VAL A 90 0.86 16.62 -2.59
N PRO A 91 -0.42 16.25 -2.78
CA PRO A 91 -1.30 15.77 -1.71
C PRO A 91 -0.76 14.56 -0.95
N HIS A 92 -0.88 14.57 0.38
CA HIS A 92 -0.29 13.56 1.29
C HIS A 92 -1.23 12.38 1.61
N ALA A 93 -2.48 12.44 1.17
CA ALA A 93 -3.45 11.35 1.33
C ALA A 93 -4.58 11.48 0.30
N ILE A 94 -5.02 10.34 -0.25
CA ILE A 94 -6.25 10.21 -1.04
C ILE A 94 -7.02 9.03 -0.46
N HIS A 95 -8.28 9.27 -0.09
CA HIS A 95 -9.17 8.26 0.47
C HIS A 95 -10.06 7.71 -0.64
N TYR A 96 -10.17 6.38 -0.74
CA TYR A 96 -11.11 5.71 -1.64
C TYR A 96 -12.19 5.04 -0.77
N HIS A 97 -13.46 5.33 -1.08
CA HIS A 97 -14.63 4.73 -0.45
C HIS A 97 -15.07 3.47 -1.21
#